data_AF-A0A7C4JJD0-F1
#
_entry.id   AF-A0A7C4JJD0-F1
#
_cell.length_a   1.000
_cell.length_b   1.000
_cell.length_c   1.000
_cell.angle_alpha   90.00
_cell.angle_beta   90.00
_cell.angle_gamma   90.00
#
_symmetry.space_group_name_H-M   'P 1'
#
loop_
_entity.id
_entity.type
_entity.pdbx_description
1 polymer ?
#
loop_
_entity_poly.entity_id
_entity_poly.type
_entity_poly.pdbx_seq_one_letter_code
_entity_poly.pdbx_strand_id
1 'polypeptide(L)'
;MFLGSGTLIETVEARVKSLERVLKDYIAKKFTGYVVLRNDVQGIYISIAIVEGHLAACRSIESGRMYEGVECCRIVMNHLYEPEGVIEVQDVPYNLIILDTTIFPLSKVERSTTLSSVLGAEVGMPRVVAPPSPPVTPPPPAIMPAIPPIRKEEVKVEEIGVEKPKEELPPPQPTTPPPSVVVPPPPAPPAPEKLAEISISKECIDPVTLYMVIKSGQLLESLTTPLLFKELIEKVRNIINEKKPGYIYLSSELEKATLKLIYDSQSNNISIEIEKEGATICGDNARKELENKLISNIKIWYVV
;
A
#
# COMPACT_ATOMS: atom_id res chain seq x y z
N MET A 1 -3.30 0.13 1.79
CA MET A 1 -3.75 1.01 2.91
C MET A 1 -3.07 0.53 4.21
N PHE A 2 -1.84 0.93 4.59
CA PHE A 2 -1.56 1.00 6.04
C PHE A 2 -2.29 2.23 6.52
N LEU A 3 -3.48 1.98 7.00
CA LEU A 3 -4.05 2.55 8.21
C LEU A 3 -3.38 3.88 8.61
N GLY A 4 -3.81 4.96 7.98
CA GLY A 4 -4.06 6.21 8.69
C GLY A 4 -5.29 6.08 9.59
N SER A 5 -5.51 4.90 10.19
CA SER A 5 -6.74 4.55 10.91
C SER A 5 -6.55 4.60 12.42
N GLY A 6 -5.40 5.09 12.88
CA GLY A 6 -5.20 5.35 14.29
C GLY A 6 -5.78 6.68 14.67
N THR A 7 -6.40 6.76 15.85
CA THR A 7 -6.82 8.05 16.38
C THR A 7 -5.56 8.77 16.86
N LEU A 8 -5.24 9.93 16.29
CA LEU A 8 -4.14 10.76 16.80
C LEU A 8 -4.47 11.18 18.23
N ILE A 9 -3.66 10.75 19.19
CA ILE A 9 -3.83 11.05 20.61
C ILE A 9 -3.08 12.33 20.98
N GLU A 10 -1.85 12.44 20.49
CA GLU A 10 -0.92 13.47 20.91
C GLU A 10 0.04 13.82 19.78
N THR A 11 0.37 15.11 19.67
CA THR A 11 1.44 15.62 18.82
C THR A 11 2.35 16.48 19.69
N VAL A 12 3.65 16.16 19.69
CA VAL A 12 4.64 16.83 20.53
C VAL A 12 5.85 17.19 19.68
N GLU A 13 6.34 18.42 19.81
CA GLU A 13 7.62 18.78 19.19
C GLU A 13 8.78 18.10 19.93
N ALA A 14 9.74 17.54 19.18
CA ALA A 14 10.84 16.75 19.75
C ALA A 14 11.72 17.59 20.72
N ARG A 15 11.87 18.90 20.47
CA ARG A 15 12.53 19.86 21.37
C ARG A 15 11.87 20.00 22.75
N VAL A 16 10.55 19.77 22.83
CA VAL A 16 9.80 19.86 24.09
C VAL A 16 9.88 18.55 24.85
N LYS A 17 9.77 17.43 24.13
CA LYS A 17 9.81 16.09 24.70
C LYS A 17 10.50 15.16 23.72
N SER A 18 11.64 14.61 24.13
CA SER A 18 12.41 13.69 23.29
C SER A 18 11.62 12.43 22.95
N LEU A 19 11.97 11.80 21.82
CA LEU A 19 11.38 10.53 21.39
C LEU A 19 11.54 9.46 22.47
N GLU A 20 12.70 9.40 23.12
CA GLU A 20 12.96 8.50 24.25
C GLU A 20 11.92 8.66 25.37
N ARG A 21 11.65 9.91 25.78
CA ARG A 21 10.73 10.19 26.88
C ARG A 21 9.29 9.87 26.50
N VAL A 22 8.87 10.15 25.26
CA VAL A 22 7.55 9.74 24.76
C VAL A 22 7.44 8.22 24.79
N LEU A 23 8.41 7.49 24.23
CA LEU A 23 8.40 6.02 24.21
C LEU A 23 8.31 5.44 25.62
N LYS A 24 9.15 5.90 26.55
CA LYS A 24 9.13 5.45 27.96
C LYS A 24 7.77 5.67 28.62
N ASP A 25 7.17 6.84 28.44
CA ASP A 25 5.87 7.16 29.02
C ASP A 25 4.77 6.22 28.50
N TYR A 26 4.73 5.96 27.20
CA TYR A 26 3.70 5.11 26.59
C TYR A 26 3.95 3.61 26.83
N ILE A 27 5.21 3.18 26.91
CA ILE A 27 5.57 1.83 27.39
C ILE A 27 5.07 1.62 28.83
N ALA A 28 5.36 2.55 29.74
CA ALA A 28 4.95 2.46 31.14
C ALA A 28 3.42 2.44 31.31
N LYS A 29 2.68 3.11 30.41
CA LYS A 29 1.21 3.10 30.36
C LYS A 29 0.59 1.82 29.79
N LYS A 30 1.41 0.84 29.39
CA LYS A 30 0.96 -0.37 28.65
C LYS A 30 0.17 -0.01 27.39
N PHE A 31 0.62 1.01 26.68
CA PHE A 31 -0.03 1.51 25.48
C PHE A 31 -0.06 0.47 24.35
N THR A 32 -1.08 0.56 23.49
CA THR A 32 -1.15 -0.17 22.22
C THR A 32 -1.38 0.82 21.09
N GLY A 33 -0.45 0.89 20.13
CA GLY A 33 -0.53 1.85 19.03
C GLY A 33 0.84 2.13 18.43
N TYR A 34 0.98 3.26 17.75
CA TYR A 34 2.24 3.70 17.16
C TYR A 34 2.74 5.00 17.81
N VAL A 35 4.06 5.07 17.95
CA VAL A 35 4.79 6.32 18.20
C VAL A 35 5.62 6.61 16.96
N VAL A 36 5.42 7.78 16.38
CA VAL A 36 6.01 8.18 15.11
C VAL A 36 6.85 9.43 15.30
N LEU A 37 8.11 9.43 14.89
CA LEU A 37 8.93 10.65 14.75
C LEU A 37 8.99 11.05 13.28
N ARG A 38 8.76 12.33 13.00
CA ARG A 38 8.86 12.95 11.68
C ARG A 38 9.82 14.12 11.73
N ASN A 39 10.87 14.08 10.93
CA ASN A 39 11.76 15.21 10.70
C ASN A 39 11.91 15.42 9.20
N ASP A 40 11.08 16.30 8.64
CA ASP A 40 11.00 16.55 7.20
C ASP A 40 12.28 17.21 6.66
N VAL A 41 12.98 17.98 7.50
CA VAL A 41 14.24 18.67 7.13
C VAL A 41 15.34 17.66 6.83
N GLN A 42 15.43 16.61 7.65
CA GLN A 42 16.44 15.56 7.53
C GLN A 42 15.93 14.36 6.71
N GLY A 43 14.68 14.38 6.26
CA GLY A 43 14.06 13.26 5.55
C GLY A 43 13.97 11.99 6.40
N ILE A 44 13.72 12.15 7.70
CA ILE A 44 13.60 11.05 8.66
C ILE A 44 12.15 10.81 9.01
N TYR A 45 11.78 9.53 8.97
CA TYR A 45 10.52 9.04 9.47
C TYR A 45 10.76 7.78 10.27
N ILE A 46 10.30 7.71 11.52
CA ILE A 46 10.44 6.53 12.38
C ILE A 46 9.06 6.17 12.89
N SER A 47 8.68 4.90 12.82
CA SER A 47 7.42 4.37 13.32
C SER A 47 7.67 3.15 14.18
N ILE A 48 7.31 3.24 15.45
CA ILE A 48 7.48 2.17 16.44
C ILE A 48 6.11 1.72 16.91
N ALA A 49 5.81 0.44 16.72
CA ALA A 49 4.59 -0.17 17.25
C ALA A 49 4.82 -0.64 18.68
N ILE A 50 3.94 -0.22 19.58
CA ILE A 50 3.88 -0.67 20.97
C ILE A 50 2.61 -1.51 21.13
N VAL A 51 2.71 -2.66 21.80
CA VAL A 51 1.57 -3.52 22.11
C VAL A 51 1.58 -3.84 23.60
N GLU A 52 0.59 -3.36 24.32
CA GLU A 52 0.48 -3.50 25.78
C GLU A 52 1.79 -3.14 26.51
N GLY A 53 2.51 -2.12 26.02
CA GLY A 53 3.81 -1.69 26.54
C GLY A 53 5.03 -2.43 26.00
N HIS A 54 4.87 -3.41 25.12
CA HIS A 54 5.98 -4.14 24.49
C HIS A 54 6.34 -3.54 23.14
N LEU A 55 7.62 -3.51 22.81
CA LEU A 55 8.04 -3.16 21.46
C LEU A 55 7.72 -4.33 20.51
N ALA A 56 6.80 -4.08 19.58
CA ALA A 56 6.29 -5.11 18.68
C ALA A 56 6.88 -5.00 17.26
N ALA A 57 7.01 -3.78 16.73
CA ALA A 57 7.55 -3.54 15.40
C ALA A 57 8.28 -2.20 15.31
N CYS A 58 9.24 -2.09 14.40
CA CYS A 58 9.98 -0.88 14.09
C CYS A 58 10.16 -0.75 12.59
N ARG A 59 9.83 0.42 12.03
CA ARG A 59 10.19 0.81 10.66
C ARG A 59 10.73 2.24 10.66
N SER A 60 11.74 2.49 9.84
CA SER A 60 12.22 3.84 9.61
C SER A 60 12.55 4.09 8.14
N ILE A 61 12.51 5.36 7.78
CA ILE A 61 13.07 5.89 6.55
C ILE A 61 14.09 6.95 6.97
N GLU A 62 15.31 6.83 6.46
CA GLU A 62 16.37 7.82 6.65
C GLU A 62 17.03 8.05 5.30
N SER A 63 17.07 9.31 4.84
CA SER A 63 17.56 9.67 3.51
C SER A 63 16.88 8.88 2.38
N GLY A 64 15.61 8.54 2.59
CA GLY A 64 14.79 7.74 1.67
C GLY A 64 15.11 6.24 1.62
N ARG A 65 16.02 5.70 2.44
CA ARG A 65 16.21 4.26 2.58
C ARG A 65 15.30 3.71 3.66
N MET A 66 14.66 2.57 3.40
CA MET A 66 13.78 1.91 4.36
C MET A 66 14.57 0.92 5.22
N TYR A 67 14.37 0.97 6.53
CA TYR A 67 14.93 0.05 7.51
C TYR A 67 13.81 -0.55 8.36
N GLU A 68 13.95 -1.82 8.72
CA GLU A 68 12.92 -2.58 9.42
C GLU A 68 13.52 -3.37 10.60
N GLY A 69 12.70 -3.62 11.62
CA GLY A 69 13.05 -4.49 12.74
C GLY A 69 14.27 -4.00 13.50
N VAL A 70 15.30 -4.85 13.61
CA VAL A 70 16.51 -4.56 14.38
C VAL A 70 17.30 -3.39 13.79
N GLU A 71 17.40 -3.29 12.46
CA GLU A 71 18.09 -2.16 11.82
C GLU A 71 17.35 -0.85 12.06
N CYS A 72 16.01 -0.87 11.99
CA CYS A 72 15.22 0.29 12.40
C CYS A 72 15.54 0.67 13.85
N CYS A 73 15.54 -0.28 14.80
CA CYS A 73 15.86 0.00 16.20
C CYS A 73 17.24 0.67 16.37
N ARG A 74 18.22 0.32 15.54
CA ARG A 74 19.54 0.96 15.51
C ARG A 74 19.45 2.40 15.01
N ILE A 75 18.65 2.69 13.99
CA ILE A 75 18.38 4.05 13.53
C ILE A 75 17.69 4.87 14.63
N VAL A 76 16.69 4.30 15.30
CA VAL A 76 15.98 4.97 16.41
C VAL A 76 16.95 5.45 17.49
N MET A 77 17.97 4.65 17.82
CA MET A 77 18.97 5.02 18.83
C MET A 77 19.69 6.33 18.51
N ASN A 78 19.91 6.66 17.24
CA ASN A 78 20.54 7.91 16.82
C ASN A 78 19.61 9.11 17.00
N HIS A 79 18.30 8.88 17.00
CA HIS A 79 17.26 9.92 16.97
C HIS A 79 16.47 10.03 18.29
N LEU A 80 16.84 9.27 19.32
CA LEU A 80 16.15 9.26 20.62
C LEU A 80 16.09 10.64 21.28
N TYR A 81 17.11 11.45 21.06
CA TYR A 81 17.30 12.78 21.67
C TYR A 81 17.38 13.90 20.61
N GLU A 82 16.97 13.61 19.37
CA GLU A 82 16.95 14.60 18.30
C GLU A 82 16.01 15.76 18.71
N PRO A 83 16.49 17.02 18.74
CA PRO A 83 15.65 18.15 19.11
C PRO A 83 14.71 18.58 17.98
N GLU A 84 14.98 18.16 16.75
CA GLU A 84 14.21 18.54 15.57
C GLU A 84 13.16 17.49 15.20
N GLY A 85 12.01 17.97 14.73
CA GLY A 85 10.91 17.13 14.28
C GLY A 85 9.70 17.11 15.23
N VAL A 86 8.71 16.32 14.81
CA VAL A 86 7.41 16.18 15.45
C VAL A 86 7.19 14.70 15.78
N ILE A 87 6.79 14.44 17.01
CA ILE A 87 6.42 13.11 17.50
C ILE A 87 4.90 13.03 17.56
N GLU A 88 4.33 12.05 16.87
CA GLU A 88 2.90 11.75 16.86
C GLU A 88 2.65 10.42 17.57
N VAL A 89 1.64 10.39 18.43
CA VAL A 89 1.19 9.16 19.07
C VAL A 89 -0.20 8.80 18.57
N GLN A 90 -0.34 7.61 18.01
CA GLN A 90 -1.55 7.16 17.32
C GLN A 90 -2.08 5.90 18.00
N ASP A 91 -3.31 5.95 18.50
CA ASP A 91 -4.00 4.79 19.06
C ASP A 91 -4.39 3.85 17.92
N VAL A 92 -3.82 2.63 17.89
CA VAL A 92 -4.12 1.65 16.85
C VAL A 92 -4.50 0.31 17.49
N PRO A 93 -5.68 -0.23 17.17
CA PRO A 93 -6.10 -1.55 17.64
C PRO A 93 -5.07 -2.66 17.38
N TYR A 94 -4.91 -3.56 18.34
CA TYR A 94 -3.95 -4.66 18.29
C TYR A 94 -4.06 -5.54 17.03
N ASN A 95 -5.27 -5.86 16.59
CA ASN A 95 -5.52 -6.66 15.38
C ASN A 95 -4.97 -5.99 14.12
N LEU A 96 -4.98 -4.66 14.07
CA LEU A 96 -4.44 -3.88 12.96
C LEU A 96 -2.91 -3.85 12.98
N ILE A 97 -2.30 -3.80 14.16
CA ILE A 97 -0.84 -3.93 14.32
C ILE A 97 -0.39 -5.34 13.90
N ILE A 98 -1.11 -6.39 14.30
CA ILE A 98 -0.79 -7.76 13.84
C ILE A 98 -0.84 -7.81 12.32
N LEU A 99 -1.93 -7.32 11.71
CA LEU A 99 -2.09 -7.34 10.26
C LEU A 99 -0.94 -6.60 9.56
N ASP A 100 -0.56 -5.41 10.04
CA ASP A 100 0.59 -4.66 9.53
C ASP A 100 1.89 -5.48 9.61
N THR A 101 2.15 -6.16 10.73
CA THR A 101 3.34 -7.03 10.84
C THR A 101 3.26 -8.33 10.02
N THR A 102 2.08 -8.76 9.55
CA THR A 102 1.99 -9.85 8.57
C THR A 102 2.37 -9.38 7.16
N ILE A 103 2.12 -8.11 6.86
CA ILE A 103 2.50 -7.50 5.58
C ILE A 103 3.99 -7.13 5.59
N PHE A 104 4.52 -6.67 6.73
CA PHE A 104 5.94 -6.39 6.95
C PHE A 104 6.54 -7.33 7.98
N PRO A 105 6.83 -8.58 7.60
CA PRO A 105 7.38 -9.55 8.54
C PRO A 105 8.73 -9.11 9.11
N LEU A 106 9.54 -8.36 8.34
CA LEU A 106 10.85 -7.87 8.77
C LEU A 106 10.78 -6.71 9.76
N SER A 107 9.62 -6.07 9.89
CA SER A 107 9.42 -4.98 10.86
C SER A 107 9.33 -5.48 12.30
N LYS A 108 9.02 -6.77 12.51
CA LYS A 108 8.84 -7.35 13.84
C LYS A 108 10.12 -7.25 14.66
N VAL A 109 9.97 -6.81 15.90
CA VAL A 109 11.06 -6.86 16.88
C VAL A 109 10.86 -8.15 17.67
N GLU A 110 11.64 -9.18 17.32
CA GLU A 110 11.48 -10.53 17.89
C GLU A 110 12.48 -10.85 19.02
N ARG A 111 13.48 -9.98 19.22
CA ARG A 111 14.55 -10.16 20.22
C ARG A 111 14.82 -8.86 20.93
N SER A 112 15.29 -8.96 22.18
CA SER A 112 15.79 -7.80 22.92
C SER A 112 16.84 -7.06 22.09
N THR A 113 16.70 -5.74 22.03
CA THR A 113 17.58 -4.82 21.32
C THR A 113 18.22 -3.84 22.31
N THR A 114 19.24 -3.11 21.87
CA THR A 114 19.78 -1.98 22.64
C THR A 114 18.68 -0.97 22.96
N LEU A 115 17.79 -0.71 22.00
CA LEU A 115 16.63 0.17 22.18
C LEU A 115 15.69 -0.33 23.30
N SER A 116 15.31 -1.61 23.29
CA SER A 116 14.43 -2.16 24.33
C SER A 116 15.09 -2.10 25.72
N SER A 117 16.40 -2.29 25.80
CA SER A 117 17.17 -2.14 27.05
C SER A 117 17.18 -0.71 27.57
N VAL A 118 17.41 0.27 26.68
CA VAL A 118 17.42 1.71 27.03
C VAL A 118 16.03 2.20 27.45
N LEU A 119 14.99 1.68 26.83
CA LEU A 119 13.60 2.03 27.13
C LEU A 119 13.04 1.25 28.35
N GLY A 120 13.74 0.22 28.84
CA GLY A 120 13.21 -0.69 29.86
C GLY A 120 11.98 -1.46 29.39
N ALA A 121 11.91 -1.74 28.09
CA ALA A 121 10.76 -2.40 27.45
C ALA A 121 11.03 -3.88 27.21
N GLU A 122 10.03 -4.72 27.43
CA GLU A 122 10.02 -6.06 26.90
C GLU A 122 9.74 -6.04 25.39
N VAL A 123 10.19 -7.09 24.71
CA VAL A 123 10.05 -7.24 23.26
C VAL A 123 9.10 -8.37 22.95
N GLY A 124 8.27 -8.16 21.92
CA GLY A 124 7.37 -9.16 21.38
C GLY A 124 5.92 -8.79 21.57
N MET A 125 5.04 -9.60 21.00
CA MET A 125 3.60 -9.44 21.21
C MET A 125 3.18 -10.28 22.43
N PRO A 126 2.31 -9.76 23.31
CA PRO A 126 1.64 -10.56 24.31
C PRO A 126 1.03 -11.80 23.65
N ARG A 127 1.22 -12.98 24.26
CA ARG A 127 0.57 -14.20 23.77
C ARG A 127 -0.94 -13.98 23.83
N VAL A 128 -1.62 -14.18 22.70
CA VAL A 128 -3.07 -14.32 22.67
C VAL A 128 -3.40 -15.49 23.58
N VAL A 129 -3.94 -15.22 24.77
CA VAL A 129 -4.48 -16.25 25.63
C VAL A 129 -5.66 -16.82 24.86
N ALA A 130 -5.50 -18.05 24.34
CA ALA A 130 -6.61 -18.73 23.69
C ALA A 130 -7.80 -18.73 24.65
N PRO A 131 -9.02 -18.46 24.17
CA PRO A 131 -10.20 -18.56 25.02
C PRO A 131 -10.21 -19.96 25.67
N PRO A 132 -10.64 -20.08 26.94
CA PRO A 132 -10.69 -21.37 27.61
C PRO A 132 -11.48 -22.32 26.72
N SER A 133 -10.86 -23.46 26.37
CA SER A 133 -11.50 -24.49 25.56
C SER A 133 -12.84 -24.83 26.21
N PRO A 134 -13.95 -24.89 25.44
CA PRO A 134 -15.22 -25.33 25.99
C PRO A 134 -15.04 -26.71 26.64
N PRO A 135 -15.72 -26.99 27.77
CA PRO A 135 -15.59 -28.27 28.45
C PRO A 135 -15.88 -29.40 27.46
N VAL A 136 -14.94 -30.33 27.34
CA VAL A 136 -15.09 -31.51 26.49
C VAL A 136 -16.22 -32.35 27.06
N THR A 137 -17.43 -32.21 26.53
CA THR A 137 -18.48 -33.20 26.75
C THR A 137 -18.05 -34.50 26.07
N PRO A 138 -17.98 -35.63 26.79
CA PRO A 138 -17.64 -36.91 26.18
C PRO A 138 -18.66 -37.24 25.09
N PRO A 139 -18.23 -37.81 23.96
CA PRO A 139 -19.14 -38.17 22.89
C PRO A 139 -20.16 -39.22 23.39
N PRO A 140 -21.45 -39.10 23.01
CA PRO A 140 -22.44 -40.12 23.33
C PRO A 140 -22.06 -41.45 22.67
N PRO A 141 -22.40 -42.60 23.28
CA PRO A 141 -22.03 -43.91 22.77
C PRO A 141 -22.60 -44.12 21.36
N ALA A 142 -21.74 -44.60 20.46
CA ALA A 142 -22.07 -44.85 19.07
C ALA A 142 -23.20 -45.89 18.95
N ILE A 143 -24.37 -45.45 18.49
CA ILE A 143 -25.43 -46.32 18.00
C ILE A 143 -25.10 -46.56 16.52
N MET A 144 -24.82 -47.80 16.14
CA MET A 144 -24.78 -48.21 14.72
C MET A 144 -26.22 -48.29 14.20
N PRO A 145 -26.57 -47.61 13.09
CA PRO A 145 -27.80 -47.92 12.37
C PRO A 145 -27.50 -48.78 11.14
N ALA A 146 -28.39 -49.75 10.95
CA ALA A 146 -28.42 -50.71 9.88
C ALA A 146 -28.67 -50.07 8.50
N ILE A 147 -28.21 -50.81 7.48
CA ILE A 147 -28.44 -50.59 6.05
C ILE A 147 -29.95 -50.58 5.74
N PRO A 148 -30.49 -49.57 5.04
CA PRO A 148 -31.79 -49.69 4.41
C PRO A 148 -31.69 -50.11 2.92
N PRO A 149 -32.66 -50.88 2.41
CA PRO A 149 -32.65 -51.42 1.06
C PRO A 149 -33.24 -50.48 0.00
N ILE A 150 -32.89 -50.81 -1.24
CA ILE A 150 -33.30 -50.25 -2.53
C ILE A 150 -34.83 -50.25 -2.70
N ARG A 151 -35.40 -49.16 -3.22
CA ARG A 151 -36.69 -49.19 -3.95
C ARG A 151 -36.71 -48.16 -5.08
N LYS A 152 -37.15 -48.63 -6.26
CA LYS A 152 -37.39 -47.91 -7.52
C LYS A 152 -38.80 -47.28 -7.51
N GLU A 153 -38.98 -46.16 -8.23
CA GLU A 153 -40.14 -45.81 -9.10
C GLU A 153 -39.92 -44.37 -9.63
N GLU A 154 -39.74 -44.21 -10.95
CA GLU A 154 -40.72 -43.75 -11.97
C GLU A 154 -40.87 -42.22 -12.04
N VAL A 155 -40.23 -41.57 -13.03
CA VAL A 155 -40.80 -41.07 -14.30
C VAL A 155 -41.88 -40.01 -14.14
N LYS A 156 -41.58 -38.76 -14.56
CA LYS A 156 -42.43 -38.02 -15.50
C LYS A 156 -41.65 -36.90 -16.20
N VAL A 157 -41.61 -37.01 -17.53
CA VAL A 157 -41.28 -35.94 -18.48
C VAL A 157 -42.60 -35.27 -18.85
N GLU A 158 -42.62 -33.94 -18.91
CA GLU A 158 -43.62 -33.19 -19.65
C GLU A 158 -42.91 -32.08 -20.44
N GLU A 159 -42.84 -32.28 -21.77
CA GLU A 159 -42.82 -31.22 -22.78
C GLU A 159 -44.10 -30.37 -22.64
N ILE A 160 -44.13 -29.12 -23.09
CA ILE A 160 -44.68 -28.61 -24.37
C ILE A 160 -44.83 -27.09 -24.08
N GLY A 161 -44.62 -26.11 -24.95
CA GLY A 161 -44.43 -26.13 -26.39
C GLY A 161 -44.31 -24.71 -26.94
N VAL A 162 -44.07 -24.73 -28.24
CA VAL A 162 -43.92 -23.63 -29.20
C VAL A 162 -45.23 -22.88 -29.39
N GLU A 163 -45.19 -21.55 -29.57
CA GLU A 163 -46.09 -20.91 -30.55
C GLU A 163 -45.55 -19.58 -31.10
N LYS A 164 -45.49 -19.52 -32.42
CA LYS A 164 -45.37 -18.35 -33.28
C LYS A 164 -46.49 -18.51 -34.31
N PRO A 165 -47.37 -17.53 -34.51
CA PRO A 165 -47.51 -16.88 -35.83
C PRO A 165 -47.92 -15.40 -35.65
N LYS A 166 -48.11 -14.48 -36.60
CA LYS A 166 -47.81 -14.26 -38.03
C LYS A 166 -48.40 -12.85 -38.32
N GLU A 167 -47.61 -11.96 -38.91
CA GLU A 167 -47.94 -11.00 -39.98
C GLU A 167 -49.34 -10.33 -40.03
N GLU A 168 -49.39 -8.99 -40.00
CA GLU A 168 -50.36 -8.23 -40.79
C GLU A 168 -49.81 -6.84 -41.21
N LEU A 169 -49.87 -6.57 -42.51
CA LEU A 169 -49.56 -5.31 -43.19
C LEU A 169 -50.85 -4.47 -43.33
N PRO A 170 -50.81 -3.14 -43.16
CA PRO A 170 -51.80 -2.23 -43.73
C PRO A 170 -51.28 -1.53 -45.02
N PRO A 171 -52.19 -0.95 -45.82
CA PRO A 171 -52.04 -0.75 -47.27
C PRO A 171 -51.21 0.49 -47.68
N PRO A 172 -50.81 0.60 -48.97
CA PRO A 172 -50.04 1.72 -49.50
C PRO A 172 -50.95 2.88 -49.94
N GLN A 173 -50.54 4.13 -49.66
CA GLN A 173 -50.77 5.38 -50.43
C GLN A 173 -50.43 6.62 -49.58
N PRO A 174 -50.25 7.84 -50.15
CA PRO A 174 -49.57 8.23 -51.37
C PRO A 174 -48.38 9.19 -51.10
N THR A 175 -47.51 9.32 -52.10
CA THR A 175 -46.38 10.26 -52.18
C THR A 175 -46.72 11.70 -51.79
N THR A 176 -46.05 12.20 -50.76
CA THR A 176 -45.77 13.63 -50.58
C THR A 176 -44.27 13.77 -50.32
N PRO A 177 -43.51 14.59 -51.07
CA PRO A 177 -42.09 14.75 -50.82
C PRO A 177 -41.91 15.45 -49.46
N PRO A 178 -41.12 14.89 -48.52
CA PRO A 178 -40.78 15.62 -47.31
C PRO A 178 -39.83 16.78 -47.70
N PRO A 179 -39.95 17.94 -47.05
CA PRO A 179 -39.00 19.04 -47.24
C PRO A 179 -37.60 18.57 -46.88
N SER A 180 -36.58 19.07 -47.59
CA SER A 180 -35.17 18.80 -47.29
C SER A 180 -34.90 19.03 -45.81
N VAL A 181 -34.87 17.94 -45.04
CA VAL A 181 -34.31 17.94 -43.70
C VAL A 181 -32.80 17.93 -43.93
N VAL A 182 -32.18 19.08 -43.74
CA VAL A 182 -30.75 19.18 -43.53
C VAL A 182 -30.47 18.38 -42.26
N VAL A 183 -30.06 17.12 -42.42
CA VAL A 183 -29.54 16.31 -41.32
C VAL A 183 -28.27 17.03 -40.85
N PRO A 184 -28.22 17.55 -39.61
CA PRO A 184 -26.96 18.06 -39.09
C PRO A 184 -25.95 16.91 -39.14
N PRO A 185 -24.70 17.16 -39.58
CA PRO A 185 -23.68 16.12 -39.61
C PRO A 185 -23.60 15.48 -38.22
N PRO A 186 -23.40 14.15 -38.14
CA PRO A 186 -23.25 13.49 -36.85
C PRO A 186 -22.20 14.24 -36.04
N PRO A 187 -22.41 14.43 -34.72
CA PRO A 187 -21.43 15.08 -33.87
C PRO A 187 -20.08 14.39 -34.10
N ALA A 188 -19.06 15.19 -34.37
CA ALA A 188 -17.71 14.68 -34.57
C ALA A 188 -17.38 13.75 -33.39
N PRO A 189 -16.78 12.57 -33.63
CA PRO A 189 -16.36 11.70 -32.54
C PRO A 189 -15.54 12.55 -31.56
N PRO A 190 -15.79 12.43 -30.24
CA PRO A 190 -15.07 13.21 -29.25
C PRO A 190 -13.58 13.05 -29.53
N ALA A 191 -12.89 14.19 -29.62
CA ALA A 191 -11.46 14.21 -29.87
C ALA A 191 -10.80 13.24 -28.87
N PRO A 192 -9.83 12.42 -29.30
CA PRO A 192 -9.08 11.59 -28.37
C PRO A 192 -8.61 12.50 -27.24
N GLU A 193 -9.01 12.21 -26.00
CA GLU A 193 -8.49 12.92 -24.85
C GLU A 193 -6.98 12.78 -24.93
N LYS A 194 -6.29 13.89 -25.23
CA LYS A 194 -4.84 13.94 -25.12
C LYS A 194 -4.55 13.62 -23.66
N LEU A 195 -4.10 12.39 -23.42
CA LEU A 195 -3.51 11.96 -22.17
C LEU A 195 -2.55 13.08 -21.74
N ALA A 196 -2.86 13.72 -20.63
CA ALA A 196 -2.06 14.80 -20.09
C ALA A 196 -0.61 14.31 -20.03
N GLU A 197 0.29 15.06 -20.66
CA GLU A 197 1.69 14.67 -20.82
C GLU A 197 2.29 14.56 -19.41
N ILE A 198 2.79 13.37 -19.06
CA ILE A 198 3.39 13.14 -17.73
C ILE A 198 4.67 13.98 -17.66
N SER A 199 4.70 14.95 -16.76
CA SER A 199 5.87 15.78 -16.53
C SER A 199 6.78 15.20 -15.45
N ILE A 200 8.08 15.48 -15.54
CA ILE A 200 9.06 15.09 -14.51
C ILE A 200 9.29 16.29 -13.60
N SER A 201 9.12 16.10 -12.30
CA SER A 201 9.39 17.11 -11.29
C SER A 201 10.88 17.41 -11.21
N LYS A 202 11.22 18.66 -10.90
CA LYS A 202 12.61 19.06 -10.60
C LYS A 202 13.00 18.78 -9.16
N GLU A 203 12.01 18.60 -8.29
CA GLU A 203 12.19 18.45 -6.86
C GLU A 203 12.44 16.98 -6.48
N CYS A 204 13.02 16.82 -5.30
CA CYS A 204 13.12 15.53 -4.65
C CYS A 204 11.73 15.01 -4.30
N ILE A 205 11.62 13.70 -4.14
CA ILE A 205 10.41 13.06 -3.67
C ILE A 205 10.16 13.54 -2.25
N ASP A 206 8.99 14.12 -2.02
CA ASP A 206 8.54 14.47 -0.67
C ASP A 206 8.53 13.20 0.22
N PRO A 207 9.30 13.18 1.33
CA PRO A 207 9.42 12.01 2.18
C PRO A 207 8.07 11.55 2.76
N VAL A 208 7.15 12.47 3.01
CA VAL A 208 5.80 12.17 3.52
C VAL A 208 5.01 11.42 2.46
N THR A 209 5.03 11.91 1.22
CA THR A 209 4.40 11.26 0.07
C THR A 209 5.02 9.89 -0.17
N LEU A 210 6.36 9.77 -0.20
CA LEU A 210 7.05 8.49 -0.33
C LEU A 210 6.59 7.49 0.72
N TYR A 211 6.56 7.92 1.97
CA TYR A 211 6.07 7.09 3.05
C TYR A 211 4.62 6.69 2.81
N MET A 212 3.71 7.63 2.53
CA MET A 212 2.30 7.32 2.26
C MET A 212 2.12 6.33 1.11
N VAL A 213 2.90 6.45 0.04
CA VAL A 213 2.81 5.57 -1.13
C VAL A 213 3.37 4.18 -0.83
N ILE A 214 4.54 4.06 -0.18
CA ILE A 214 5.04 2.77 0.30
C ILE A 214 4.05 2.15 1.29
N LYS A 215 3.44 2.99 2.14
CA LYS A 215 2.49 2.61 3.18
C LYS A 215 1.16 2.09 2.60
N SER A 216 0.65 2.73 1.57
CA SER A 216 -0.65 2.36 1.02
C SER A 216 -0.53 1.41 -0.16
N GLY A 217 0.67 1.33 -0.74
CA GLY A 217 0.99 0.64 -1.97
C GLY A 217 0.91 -0.86 -1.88
N GLN A 218 0.33 -1.47 -2.91
CA GLN A 218 0.37 -2.90 -3.14
C GLN A 218 1.48 -3.18 -4.14
N LEU A 219 2.32 -4.19 -3.87
CA LEU A 219 3.30 -4.64 -4.84
C LEU A 219 2.55 -5.16 -6.07
N LEU A 220 2.70 -4.47 -7.19
CA LEU A 220 2.12 -4.87 -8.46
C LEU A 220 3.00 -5.93 -9.13
N GLU A 221 4.29 -5.67 -9.18
CA GLU A 221 5.21 -6.44 -9.99
C GLU A 221 6.66 -6.28 -9.54
N SER A 222 7.47 -7.32 -9.78
CA SER A 222 8.92 -7.30 -9.59
C SER A 222 9.60 -7.76 -10.88
N LEU A 223 10.41 -6.90 -11.47
CA LEU A 223 11.11 -7.13 -12.74
C LEU A 223 12.58 -7.41 -12.45
N THR A 224 13.02 -8.61 -12.81
CA THR A 224 14.43 -8.99 -12.75
C THR A 224 15.17 -8.64 -14.05
N THR A 225 14.45 -8.61 -15.18
CA THR A 225 15.01 -8.22 -16.47
C THR A 225 15.38 -6.74 -16.48
N PRO A 226 16.64 -6.38 -16.85
CA PRO A 226 17.04 -4.99 -16.95
C PRO A 226 16.26 -4.25 -18.03
N LEU A 227 15.82 -3.04 -17.74
CA LEU A 227 15.10 -2.15 -18.66
C LEU A 227 15.83 -0.82 -18.81
N LEU A 228 15.70 -0.20 -19.98
CA LEU A 228 16.09 1.19 -20.16
C LEU A 228 15.10 2.11 -19.45
N PHE A 229 15.56 3.30 -19.03
CA PHE A 229 14.69 4.28 -18.37
C PHE A 229 13.45 4.63 -19.20
N LYS A 230 13.59 4.75 -20.52
CA LYS A 230 12.45 5.01 -21.42
C LYS A 230 11.41 3.88 -21.37
N GLU A 231 11.85 2.63 -21.39
CA GLU A 231 10.97 1.45 -21.30
C GLU A 231 10.26 1.39 -19.96
N LEU A 232 10.97 1.81 -18.90
CA LEU A 232 10.39 1.90 -17.57
C LEU A 232 9.26 2.94 -17.50
N ILE A 233 9.46 4.12 -18.08
CA ILE A 233 8.43 5.17 -18.13
C ILE A 233 7.23 4.72 -18.98
N GLU A 234 7.44 4.02 -20.10
CA GLU A 234 6.34 3.42 -20.86
C GLU A 234 5.55 2.41 -20.02
N LYS A 235 6.25 1.60 -19.21
CA LYS A 235 5.60 0.65 -18.32
C LYS A 235 4.76 1.34 -17.25
N VAL A 236 5.28 2.42 -16.66
CA VAL A 236 4.52 3.28 -15.74
C VAL A 236 3.28 3.85 -16.43
N ARG A 237 3.40 4.35 -17.66
CA ARG A 237 2.27 4.87 -18.43
C ARG A 237 1.20 3.81 -18.70
N ASN A 238 1.59 2.58 -19.03
CA ASN A 238 0.66 1.47 -19.22
C ASN A 238 -0.11 1.17 -17.92
N ILE A 239 0.59 1.15 -16.78
CA ILE A 239 -0.05 0.96 -15.46
C ILE A 239 -1.04 2.09 -15.17
N ILE A 240 -0.69 3.34 -15.47
CA ILE A 240 -1.59 4.50 -15.30
C ILE A 240 -2.88 4.31 -16.10
N ASN A 241 -2.75 3.92 -17.38
CA ASN A 241 -3.90 3.73 -18.26
C ASN A 241 -4.80 2.57 -17.85
N GLU A 242 -4.21 1.45 -17.42
CA GLU A 242 -4.93 0.22 -17.09
C GLU A 242 -5.55 0.24 -15.69
N LYS A 243 -4.80 0.75 -14.69
CA LYS A 243 -5.16 0.66 -13.28
C LYS A 243 -5.70 1.96 -12.71
N LYS A 244 -5.42 3.10 -13.34
CA LYS A 244 -5.75 4.45 -12.85
C LYS A 244 -5.40 4.64 -11.36
N PRO A 245 -4.14 4.39 -10.96
CA PRO A 245 -3.74 4.49 -9.57
C PRO A 245 -3.67 5.95 -9.12
N GLY A 246 -4.00 6.21 -7.86
CA GLY A 246 -3.69 7.47 -7.19
C GLY A 246 -2.19 7.77 -7.18
N TYR A 247 -1.36 6.75 -6.93
CA TYR A 247 0.10 6.84 -6.93
C TYR A 247 0.77 5.57 -7.47
N ILE A 248 1.95 5.71 -8.07
CA ILE A 248 2.86 4.59 -8.36
C ILE A 248 4.18 4.87 -7.68
N TYR A 249 4.71 3.90 -6.94
CA TYR A 249 6.08 3.94 -6.43
C TYR A 249 6.91 2.87 -7.10
N LEU A 250 8.16 3.21 -7.39
CA LEU A 250 9.13 2.29 -7.91
C LEU A 250 10.44 2.42 -7.14
N SER A 251 11.07 1.28 -6.92
CA SER A 251 12.45 1.23 -6.46
C SER A 251 13.27 0.24 -7.27
N SER A 252 14.56 0.53 -7.41
CA SER A 252 15.53 -0.34 -8.08
C SER A 252 16.91 -0.15 -7.48
N GLU A 253 17.65 -1.25 -7.38
CA GLU A 253 19.06 -1.27 -7.00
C GLU A 253 19.92 -1.17 -8.26
N LEU A 254 20.72 -0.11 -8.34
CA LEU A 254 21.76 0.08 -9.34
C LEU A 254 23.11 -0.30 -8.71
N GLU A 255 24.13 -0.58 -9.54
CA GLU A 255 25.43 -1.12 -9.09
C GLU A 255 26.08 -0.38 -7.90
N LYS A 256 25.87 0.95 -7.80
CA LYS A 256 26.34 1.79 -6.68
C LYS A 256 25.33 2.85 -6.25
N ALA A 257 24.07 2.65 -6.59
CA ALA A 257 23.03 3.66 -6.33
C ALA A 257 21.67 3.01 -6.12
N THR A 258 20.73 3.75 -5.53
CA THR A 258 19.33 3.33 -5.42
C THR A 258 18.47 4.30 -6.20
N LEU A 259 17.65 3.79 -7.12
CA LEU A 259 16.64 4.56 -7.84
C LEU A 259 15.32 4.51 -7.07
N LYS A 260 14.68 5.67 -6.91
CA LYS A 260 13.31 5.82 -6.43
C LYS A 260 12.55 6.68 -7.43
N LEU A 261 11.30 6.31 -7.70
CA LEU A 261 10.42 7.06 -8.59
C LEU A 261 9.00 7.05 -8.03
N ILE A 262 8.36 8.21 -7.98
CA ILE A 262 6.93 8.34 -7.64
C ILE A 262 6.19 9.02 -8.77
N TYR A 263 5.10 8.41 -9.20
CA TYR A 263 4.04 9.06 -9.96
C TYR A 263 2.92 9.48 -9.02
N ASP A 264 2.46 10.73 -9.16
CA ASP A 264 1.27 11.28 -8.50
C ASP A 264 0.21 11.64 -9.54
N SER A 265 -0.96 11.01 -9.44
CA SER A 265 -2.08 11.24 -10.36
C SER A 265 -2.72 12.62 -10.23
N GLN A 266 -2.66 13.25 -9.05
CA GLN A 266 -3.29 14.56 -8.83
C GLN A 266 -2.53 15.66 -9.56
N SER A 267 -1.20 15.61 -9.47
CA SER A 267 -0.32 16.55 -10.16
C SER A 267 0.12 16.07 -11.54
N ASN A 268 -0.21 14.82 -11.90
CA ASN A 268 0.24 14.11 -13.10
C ASN A 268 1.76 14.20 -13.32
N ASN A 269 2.52 14.13 -12.24
CA ASN A 269 3.97 14.30 -12.22
C ASN A 269 4.70 13.03 -11.80
N ILE A 270 5.91 12.87 -12.31
CA ILE A 270 6.88 11.89 -11.86
C ILE A 270 8.02 12.59 -11.12
N SER A 271 8.21 12.27 -9.85
CA SER A 271 9.40 12.64 -9.08
C SER A 271 10.40 11.49 -9.09
N ILE A 272 11.67 11.79 -9.33
CA ILE A 272 12.74 10.80 -9.49
C ILE A 272 13.88 11.16 -8.54
N GLU A 273 14.41 10.17 -7.85
CA GLU A 273 15.59 10.30 -7.02
C GLU A 273 16.58 9.17 -7.28
N ILE A 274 17.86 9.52 -7.29
CA ILE A 274 18.95 8.57 -7.24
C ILE A 274 19.78 8.88 -6.01
N GLU A 275 19.95 7.88 -5.17
CA GLU A 275 20.82 7.97 -4.01
C GLU A 275 22.12 7.25 -4.32
N LYS A 276 23.23 7.99 -4.34
CA LYS A 276 24.56 7.48 -4.70
C LYS A 276 25.59 8.05 -3.75
N GLU A 277 26.39 7.18 -3.13
CA GLU A 277 27.53 7.59 -2.28
C GLU A 277 27.14 8.56 -1.14
N GLY A 278 25.91 8.45 -0.63
CA GLY A 278 25.38 9.31 0.45
C GLY A 278 24.83 10.67 -0.01
N ALA A 279 24.82 10.93 -1.32
CA ALA A 279 24.17 12.10 -1.91
C ALA A 279 22.88 11.71 -2.65
N THR A 280 21.88 12.59 -2.59
CA THR A 280 20.62 12.45 -3.33
C THR A 280 20.62 13.37 -4.54
N ILE A 281 20.37 12.80 -5.72
CA ILE A 281 20.22 13.51 -6.99
C ILE A 281 18.74 13.43 -7.38
N CYS A 282 18.12 14.56 -7.70
CA CYS A 282 16.68 14.64 -7.90
C CYS A 282 16.28 15.11 -9.31
N GLY A 283 15.05 14.78 -9.71
CA GLY A 283 14.37 15.31 -10.88
C GLY A 283 15.12 15.15 -12.19
N ASP A 284 15.25 16.24 -12.95
CA ASP A 284 15.92 16.26 -14.26
C ASP A 284 17.37 15.76 -14.20
N ASN A 285 18.08 16.02 -13.10
CA ASN A 285 19.46 15.57 -12.94
C ASN A 285 19.50 14.04 -12.75
N ALA A 286 18.58 13.50 -11.97
CA ALA A 286 18.42 12.06 -11.81
C ALA A 286 18.04 11.40 -13.14
N ARG A 287 17.09 11.99 -13.88
CA ARG A 287 16.69 11.51 -15.20
C ARG A 287 17.88 11.40 -16.17
N LYS A 288 18.71 12.46 -16.27
CA LYS A 288 19.88 12.47 -17.15
C LYS A 288 20.88 11.36 -16.82
N GLU A 289 21.04 11.05 -15.54
CA GLU A 289 21.88 9.94 -15.08
C GLU A 289 21.36 8.56 -15.49
N LEU A 290 20.06 8.42 -15.77
CA LEU A 290 19.40 7.15 -16.12
C LEU A 290 19.23 6.93 -17.61
N GLU A 291 19.36 7.98 -18.43
CA GLU A 291 18.92 8.02 -19.83
C GLU A 291 19.54 6.91 -20.70
N ASN A 292 20.73 6.41 -20.32
CA ASN A 292 21.44 5.32 -20.98
C ASN A 292 21.83 4.16 -20.06
N LYS A 293 21.26 4.09 -18.84
CA LYS A 293 21.57 3.02 -17.88
C LYS A 293 20.50 1.94 -17.94
N LEU A 294 20.95 0.69 -17.81
CA LEU A 294 20.07 -0.44 -17.56
C LEU A 294 19.70 -0.47 -16.08
N ILE A 295 18.40 -0.50 -15.82
CA ILE A 295 17.79 -0.50 -14.49
C ILE A 295 17.27 -1.92 -14.25
N SER A 296 17.77 -2.59 -13.23
CA SER A 296 17.40 -3.98 -12.89
C SER A 296 16.80 -4.08 -11.49
N ASN A 297 16.25 -5.24 -11.14
CA ASN A 297 15.63 -5.50 -9.83
C ASN A 297 14.56 -4.45 -9.47
N ILE A 298 13.76 -4.09 -10.46
CA ILE A 298 12.73 -3.06 -10.32
C ILE A 298 11.54 -3.65 -9.59
N LYS A 299 11.13 -3.00 -8.50
CA LYS A 299 9.90 -3.32 -7.81
C LYS A 299 8.92 -2.17 -8.02
N ILE A 300 7.67 -2.49 -8.34
CA ILE A 300 6.63 -1.51 -8.63
C ILE A 300 5.48 -1.71 -7.67
N TRP A 301 5.11 -0.65 -6.97
CA TRP A 301 3.96 -0.57 -6.10
C TRP A 301 2.96 0.45 -6.63
N TYR A 302 1.68 0.25 -6.34
CA TYR A 302 0.64 1.19 -6.72
C TYR A 302 -0.39 1.35 -5.60
N VAL A 303 -0.98 2.54 -5.55
CA VAL A 303 -2.05 2.93 -4.64
C VAL A 303 -3.26 3.26 -5.49
N VAL A 304 -4.43 2.69 -5.17
CA VAL A 304 -5.71 3.04 -5.80
C VAL A 304 -6.39 4.12 -4.99
#